data_AF-A0A3B9A7V8-F1
#
_entry.id   AF-A0A3B9A7V8-F1
#
_cell.length_a   1.000
_cell.length_b   1.000
_cell.length_c   1.000
_cell.angle_alpha   90.00
_cell.angle_beta   90.00
_cell.angle_gamma   90.00
#
_symmetry.space_group_name_H-M   'P 1'
#
loop_
_entity.id
_entity.type
_entity.pdbx_description
1 polymer ?
#
loop_
_entity_poly.entity_id
_entity_poly.type
_entity_poly.pdbx_seq_one_letter_code
_entity_poly.pdbx_strand_id
1 'polypeptide(L)'
;MTEPTIYELSSPGRIGVRYPQPDVPLAELPQGLVRQNLPLPELSELNVIRHFMHLSHLNYSIDSGFYPLGSCTMKYNPKINEEMARLPGFAYTHPLQPIETVQGNLALMYELQEYLKEITGFDAVTLQPAAGAQGEFTGVMIIRAYHKSRGDTKRTKILVPDSAHGTNPATSAMSGYEVVHIPSDSRGNVDIEALRAACDETVAGLMLTNPN
;
A
#
# COMPACT_ATOMS: atom_id res chain seq x y z
N MET A 1 34.95 0.13 -4.18
CA MET A 1 34.59 0.72 -5.48
C MET A 1 33.07 0.83 -5.47
N THR A 2 32.52 2.02 -5.67
CA THR A 2 31.06 2.24 -5.63
C THR A 2 30.40 1.53 -6.81
N GLU A 3 29.27 0.86 -6.60
CA GLU A 3 28.49 0.25 -7.70
C GLU A 3 28.05 1.37 -8.66
N PRO A 4 28.36 1.28 -9.97
CA PRO A 4 27.94 2.29 -10.93
C PRO A 4 26.42 2.30 -11.08
N THR A 5 25.88 3.49 -11.29
CA THR A 5 24.48 3.65 -11.68
C THR A 5 24.22 3.02 -13.05
N ILE A 6 22.97 2.65 -13.31
CA ILE A 6 22.55 2.13 -14.62
C ILE A 6 22.87 3.09 -15.78
N TYR A 7 22.93 4.39 -15.52
CA TYR A 7 23.26 5.43 -16.49
C TYR A 7 24.75 5.48 -16.85
N GLU A 8 25.63 5.24 -15.88
CA GLU A 8 27.08 5.17 -16.11
C GLU A 8 27.49 3.92 -16.91
N LEU A 9 26.64 2.88 -16.87
CA LEU A 9 26.80 1.65 -17.66
C LEU A 9 26.22 1.75 -19.09
N SER A 10 25.56 2.88 -19.41
CA SER A 10 24.91 3.13 -20.69
C SER A 10 25.92 3.23 -21.84
N SER A 11 25.54 2.76 -23.02
CA SER A 11 26.33 2.89 -24.24
C SER A 11 25.42 3.27 -25.41
N PRO A 12 25.64 4.42 -26.07
CA PRO A 12 24.76 4.89 -27.15
C PRO A 12 24.51 3.85 -28.24
N GLY A 13 23.25 3.69 -28.65
CA GLY A 13 22.78 2.74 -29.65
C GLY A 13 22.61 1.30 -29.17
N ARG A 14 22.86 1.00 -27.89
CA ARG A 14 22.78 -0.36 -27.37
C ARG A 14 21.33 -0.76 -27.06
N ILE A 15 20.93 -1.90 -27.63
CA ILE A 15 19.56 -2.43 -27.53
C ILE A 15 19.54 -3.64 -26.59
N GLY A 16 18.71 -3.57 -25.56
CA GLY A 16 18.54 -4.65 -24.58
C GLY A 16 17.56 -5.71 -25.02
N VAL A 17 16.37 -5.29 -25.44
CA VAL A 17 15.27 -6.15 -25.85
C VAL A 17 14.85 -5.80 -27.26
N ARG A 18 14.53 -6.83 -28.07
CA ARG A 18 13.93 -6.65 -29.39
C ARG A 18 12.46 -7.04 -29.33
N TYR A 19 11.60 -6.10 -29.66
CA TYR A 19 10.17 -6.36 -29.79
C TYR A 19 9.89 -7.17 -31.07
N PRO A 20 8.80 -7.96 -31.12
CA PRO A 20 8.34 -8.58 -32.35
C PRO A 20 8.05 -7.51 -33.41
N GLN A 21 8.15 -7.90 -34.68
CA GLN A 21 7.75 -7.03 -35.78
C GLN A 21 6.24 -6.74 -35.68
N PRO A 22 5.79 -5.52 -36.03
CA PRO A 22 4.37 -5.20 -36.07
C PRO A 22 3.61 -6.18 -36.97
N ASP A 23 2.45 -6.63 -36.51
CA ASP A 23 1.48 -7.42 -37.26
C ASP A 23 0.40 -6.55 -37.94
N VAL A 24 0.53 -5.23 -37.81
CA VAL A 24 -0.35 -4.22 -38.40
C VAL A 24 0.44 -3.23 -39.29
N PRO A 25 -0.23 -2.51 -40.22
CA PRO A 25 0.41 -1.48 -41.02
C PRO A 25 1.04 -0.38 -40.16
N LEU A 26 2.22 0.09 -40.57
CA LEU A 26 2.88 1.23 -39.93
C LEU A 26 2.12 2.52 -40.25
N ALA A 27 2.04 3.42 -39.27
CA ALA A 27 1.47 4.76 -39.41
C ALA A 27 2.50 5.83 -39.03
N GLU A 28 2.43 6.99 -39.67
CA GLU A 28 3.28 8.14 -39.30
C GLU A 28 2.88 8.67 -37.92
N LEU A 29 3.88 9.09 -37.14
CA LEU A 29 3.63 9.69 -35.83
C LEU A 29 3.04 11.10 -35.99
N PRO A 30 2.08 11.49 -35.12
CA PRO A 30 1.45 12.81 -35.21
C PRO A 30 2.45 13.94 -35.00
N GLN A 31 2.51 14.86 -35.97
CA GLN A 31 3.38 16.04 -35.91
C GLN A 31 3.06 16.90 -34.68
N GLY A 32 4.09 17.44 -34.04
CA GLY A 32 3.95 18.25 -32.83
C GLY A 32 3.76 17.47 -31.52
N LEU A 33 3.54 16.16 -31.57
CA LEU A 33 3.43 15.30 -30.38
C LEU A 33 4.63 14.35 -30.20
N VAL A 34 5.57 14.35 -31.15
CA VAL A 34 6.76 13.49 -31.10
C VAL A 34 7.80 14.06 -30.14
N ARG A 35 8.13 13.29 -29.11
CA ARG A 35 9.21 13.60 -28.17
C ARG A 35 10.56 13.52 -28.87
N GLN A 36 11.37 14.58 -28.74
CA GLN A 36 12.67 14.70 -29.42
C GLN A 36 13.81 13.94 -28.72
N ASN A 37 13.71 13.70 -27.42
CA ASN A 37 14.74 13.00 -26.64
C ASN A 37 14.13 12.16 -25.53
N LEU A 38 14.61 10.93 -25.37
CA LEU A 38 14.26 9.99 -24.31
C LEU A 38 15.54 9.57 -23.56
N PRO A 39 15.88 10.25 -22.45
CA PRO A 39 17.15 10.04 -21.74
C PRO A 39 17.10 8.79 -20.84
N LEU A 40 16.78 7.63 -21.41
CA LEU A 40 16.86 6.33 -20.75
C LEU A 40 18.23 5.69 -21.04
N PRO A 41 18.75 4.84 -20.15
CA PRO A 41 20.04 4.22 -20.36
C PRO A 41 19.94 3.10 -21.42
N GLU A 42 20.99 2.94 -22.21
CA GLU A 42 21.08 2.04 -23.35
C GLU A 42 22.00 0.87 -23.01
N LEU A 43 21.41 -0.28 -22.65
CA LEU A 43 22.11 -1.46 -22.16
C LEU A 43 21.68 -2.72 -22.89
N SER A 44 22.56 -3.73 -22.91
CA SER A 44 22.18 -5.09 -23.30
C SER A 44 21.42 -5.74 -22.14
N GLU A 45 20.61 -6.76 -22.44
CA GLU A 45 19.89 -7.52 -21.41
C GLU A 45 20.84 -8.08 -20.34
N LEU A 46 22.01 -8.60 -20.75
CA LEU A 46 23.01 -9.11 -19.82
C LEU A 46 23.56 -8.04 -18.86
N ASN A 47 23.73 -6.80 -19.33
CA ASN A 47 24.16 -5.71 -18.44
C ASN A 47 23.08 -5.36 -17.43
N VAL A 48 21.80 -5.36 -17.83
CA VAL A 48 20.66 -5.12 -16.93
C VAL A 48 20.60 -6.22 -15.86
N ILE A 49 20.69 -7.49 -16.25
CA ILE A 49 20.71 -8.62 -15.32
C ILE A 49 21.86 -8.48 -14.32
N ARG A 50 23.08 -8.25 -14.80
CA ARG A 50 24.27 -8.10 -13.93
C ARG A 50 24.10 -6.96 -12.93
N HIS A 51 23.61 -5.81 -13.40
CA HIS A 51 23.41 -4.65 -12.55
C HIS A 51 22.40 -4.92 -11.42
N PHE A 52 21.20 -5.43 -11.73
CA PHE A 52 20.21 -5.70 -10.69
C PHE A 52 20.58 -6.89 -9.80
N MET A 53 21.29 -7.90 -10.32
CA MET A 53 21.86 -8.98 -9.49
C MET A 53 22.88 -8.44 -8.50
N HIS A 54 23.81 -7.58 -8.92
CA HIS A 54 24.76 -6.94 -8.02
C HIS A 54 24.06 -6.09 -6.96
N LEU A 55 23.10 -5.25 -7.37
CA LEU A 55 22.31 -4.46 -6.43
C LEU A 55 21.59 -5.36 -5.42
N SER A 56 21.06 -6.52 -5.84
CA SER A 56 20.41 -7.46 -4.92
C SER A 56 21.37 -7.98 -3.84
N HIS A 57 22.64 -8.23 -4.18
CA HIS A 57 23.66 -8.65 -3.22
C HIS A 57 24.10 -7.55 -2.25
N LEU A 58 23.82 -6.28 -2.58
CA LEU A 58 24.06 -5.14 -1.69
C LEU A 58 22.90 -4.90 -0.70
N ASN A 59 21.79 -5.66 -0.81
CA ASN A 59 20.64 -5.55 0.07
C ASN A 59 20.65 -6.66 1.13
N TYR A 60 20.27 -6.31 2.36
CA TYR A 60 19.87 -7.30 3.36
C TYR A 60 18.37 -7.59 3.21
N SER A 61 17.98 -8.85 3.34
CA SER A 61 16.59 -9.26 3.14
C SER A 61 16.19 -10.35 4.14
N ILE A 62 14.88 -10.56 4.30
CA ILE A 62 14.36 -11.64 5.14
C ILE A 62 14.76 -13.04 4.63
N ASP A 63 14.97 -13.18 3.31
CA ASP A 63 15.46 -14.43 2.73
C ASP A 63 16.95 -14.67 3.06
N SER A 64 17.69 -13.61 3.36
CA SER A 64 19.12 -13.66 3.69
C SER A 64 19.37 -13.95 5.18
N GLY A 65 18.43 -13.61 6.07
CA GLY A 65 18.57 -13.85 7.50
C GLY A 65 17.51 -13.19 8.38
N PHE A 66 17.76 -13.23 9.69
CA PHE A 66 16.82 -12.74 10.70
C PHE A 66 16.62 -11.22 10.64
N TYR A 67 15.36 -10.78 10.60
CA TYR A 67 14.98 -9.38 10.35
C TYR A 67 14.00 -8.82 11.41
N PRO A 68 14.45 -8.55 12.66
CA PRO A 68 13.57 -8.24 13.80
C PRO A 68 13.09 -6.77 13.83
N LEU A 69 12.32 -6.35 12.83
CA LEU A 69 11.69 -5.03 12.86
C LEU A 69 10.36 -5.07 13.63
N GLY A 70 10.31 -4.35 14.75
CA GLY A 70 9.07 -4.07 15.48
C GLY A 70 8.05 -3.36 14.58
N SER A 71 6.76 -3.63 14.80
CA SER A 71 5.64 -3.11 13.99
C SER A 71 5.56 -3.56 12.52
N CYS A 72 6.61 -4.19 11.97
CA CYS A 72 6.67 -4.57 10.54
C CYS A 72 6.27 -6.03 10.25
N THR A 73 6.19 -6.89 11.26
CA THR A 73 5.85 -8.33 11.12
C THR A 73 6.63 -9.01 9.99
N MET A 74 7.96 -8.99 10.08
CA MET A 74 8.87 -9.62 9.11
C MET A 74 8.81 -11.16 9.20
N LYS A 75 7.70 -11.73 8.75
CA LYS A 75 7.44 -13.17 8.66
C LYS A 75 7.93 -13.71 7.31
N TYR A 76 8.20 -15.02 7.25
CA TYR A 76 8.47 -15.69 5.98
C TYR A 76 7.39 -15.37 4.94
N ASN A 77 7.82 -15.08 3.71
CA ASN A 77 6.97 -14.90 2.53
C ASN A 77 7.00 -16.21 1.70
N PRO A 78 5.96 -17.07 1.80
CA PRO A 78 5.93 -18.35 1.08
C PRO A 78 6.10 -18.18 -0.42
N LYS A 79 7.06 -18.89 -1.02
CA LYS A 79 7.34 -18.78 -2.46
C LYS A 79 6.18 -19.26 -3.33
N ILE A 80 5.32 -20.11 -2.79
CA ILE A 80 4.06 -20.50 -3.43
C ILE A 80 3.15 -19.29 -3.71
N ASN A 81 3.18 -18.24 -2.88
CA ASN A 81 2.37 -17.04 -3.10
C ASN A 81 2.79 -16.30 -4.39
N GLU A 82 4.09 -16.31 -4.70
CA GLU A 82 4.62 -15.74 -5.94
C GLU A 82 4.16 -16.54 -7.17
N GLU A 83 4.08 -17.86 -7.06
CA GLU A 83 3.55 -18.72 -8.12
C GLU A 83 2.05 -18.51 -8.32
N MET A 84 1.28 -18.44 -7.22
CA MET A 84 -0.17 -18.21 -7.28
C MET A 84 -0.52 -16.85 -7.86
N ALA A 85 0.22 -15.79 -7.51
CA ALA A 85 0.03 -14.46 -8.07
C ALA A 85 0.28 -14.39 -9.59
N ARG A 86 1.13 -15.29 -10.12
CA ARG A 86 1.46 -15.38 -11.56
C ARG A 86 0.49 -16.22 -12.38
N LEU A 87 -0.55 -16.80 -11.79
CA LEU A 87 -1.55 -17.54 -12.55
C LEU A 87 -2.15 -16.62 -13.64
N PRO A 88 -2.26 -17.08 -14.91
CA PRO A 88 -2.72 -16.22 -16.01
C PRO A 88 -4.06 -15.53 -15.78
N GLY A 89 -5.00 -16.22 -15.11
CA GLY A 89 -6.31 -15.66 -14.74
C GLY A 89 -6.27 -14.54 -13.69
N PHE A 90 -5.11 -14.29 -13.08
CA PHE A 90 -4.88 -13.13 -12.21
C PHE A 90 -3.94 -12.12 -12.87
N ALA A 91 -2.80 -12.57 -13.39
CA ALA A 91 -1.76 -11.70 -13.93
C ALA A 91 -2.18 -10.93 -15.20
N TYR A 92 -3.10 -11.47 -16.00
CA TYR A 92 -3.55 -10.88 -17.27
C TYR A 92 -4.99 -10.37 -17.23
N THR A 93 -5.56 -10.25 -16.04
CA THR A 93 -6.93 -9.74 -15.87
C THR A 93 -6.92 -8.23 -15.81
N HIS A 94 -7.72 -7.59 -16.67
CA HIS A 94 -7.91 -6.15 -16.65
C HIS A 94 -9.11 -5.78 -15.76
N PRO A 95 -9.00 -4.77 -14.88
CA PRO A 95 -10.02 -4.46 -13.87
C PRO A 95 -11.39 -4.06 -14.42
N LEU A 96 -11.46 -3.64 -15.69
CA LEU A 96 -12.70 -3.30 -16.41
C LEU A 96 -13.14 -4.37 -17.42
N GLN A 97 -12.65 -5.60 -17.34
CA GLN A 97 -13.18 -6.70 -18.15
C GLN A 97 -14.63 -7.03 -17.76
N PRO A 98 -15.43 -7.59 -18.67
CA PRO A 98 -16.77 -8.05 -18.34
C PRO A 98 -16.76 -8.98 -17.12
N ILE A 99 -17.71 -8.78 -16.21
CA ILE A 99 -17.74 -9.45 -14.90
C ILE A 99 -17.81 -10.98 -15.05
N GLU A 100 -18.50 -11.46 -16.09
CA GLU A 100 -18.61 -12.86 -16.45
C GLU A 100 -17.26 -13.53 -16.77
N THR A 101 -16.22 -12.78 -17.18
CA THR A 101 -14.91 -13.32 -17.51
C THR A 101 -13.93 -13.35 -16.33
N VAL A 102 -14.31 -12.78 -15.18
CA VAL A 102 -13.43 -12.59 -14.01
C VAL A 102 -14.01 -13.18 -12.72
N GLN A 103 -14.93 -14.15 -12.83
CA GLN A 103 -15.58 -14.77 -11.66
C GLN A 103 -14.58 -15.41 -10.69
N GLY A 104 -13.44 -15.92 -11.16
CA GLY A 104 -12.38 -16.44 -10.29
C GLY A 104 -11.77 -15.36 -9.38
N ASN A 105 -11.53 -14.15 -9.91
CA ASN A 105 -11.04 -13.02 -9.13
C ASN A 105 -12.07 -12.58 -8.08
N LEU A 106 -13.35 -12.52 -8.47
CA LEU A 106 -14.43 -12.12 -7.58
C LEU A 106 -14.68 -13.13 -6.46
N ALA A 107 -14.61 -14.43 -6.77
CA ALA A 107 -14.68 -15.49 -5.78
C ALA A 107 -13.53 -15.37 -4.76
N LEU A 108 -12.29 -15.19 -5.23
CA LEU A 108 -11.13 -14.99 -4.36
C LEU A 108 -11.29 -13.77 -3.44
N MET A 109 -11.75 -12.64 -3.99
CA MET A 109 -12.01 -11.43 -3.21
C MET A 109 -13.08 -11.65 -2.14
N TYR A 110 -14.19 -12.28 -2.52
CA TYR A 110 -15.29 -12.57 -1.60
C TYR A 110 -14.84 -13.49 -0.46
N GLU A 111 -14.18 -14.61 -0.78
CA GLU A 111 -13.67 -15.53 0.24
C GLU A 111 -12.71 -14.86 1.20
N LEU A 112 -11.79 -14.03 0.69
CA LEU A 112 -10.88 -13.26 1.53
C LEU A 112 -11.63 -12.29 2.45
N GLN A 113 -12.68 -11.62 1.97
CA GLN A 113 -13.52 -10.76 2.80
C GLN A 113 -14.20 -11.57 3.92
N GLU A 114 -14.74 -12.74 3.63
CA GLU A 114 -15.37 -13.59 4.64
C GLU A 114 -14.37 -14.12 5.68
N TYR A 115 -13.16 -14.52 5.26
CA TYR A 115 -12.11 -14.92 6.20
C TYR A 115 -11.67 -13.75 7.09
N LEU A 116 -11.52 -12.56 6.54
CA LEU A 116 -11.15 -11.37 7.32
C LEU A 116 -12.27 -10.96 8.29
N LYS A 117 -13.54 -11.06 7.89
CA LYS A 117 -14.69 -10.83 8.79
C LYS A 117 -14.65 -11.76 9.99
N GLU A 118 -14.44 -13.05 9.77
CA GLU A 118 -14.34 -14.05 10.85
C GLU A 118 -13.18 -13.74 11.80
N ILE A 119 -11.98 -13.42 11.26
CA ILE A 119 -10.79 -13.11 12.07
C ILE A 119 -10.98 -11.84 12.91
N THR A 120 -11.63 -10.82 12.35
CA THR A 120 -11.72 -9.48 12.96
C THR A 120 -13.01 -9.24 13.75
N GLY A 121 -14.04 -10.05 13.53
CA GLY A 121 -15.37 -9.89 14.12
C GLY A 121 -16.21 -8.76 13.51
N PHE A 122 -15.84 -8.22 12.35
CA PHE A 122 -16.63 -7.19 11.65
C PHE A 122 -17.71 -7.78 10.75
N ASP A 123 -18.82 -7.05 10.58
CA ASP A 123 -19.92 -7.44 9.68
C ASP A 123 -19.55 -7.34 8.18
N ALA A 124 -18.58 -6.48 7.84
CA ALA A 124 -18.18 -6.23 6.46
C ALA A 124 -16.71 -5.78 6.36
N VAL A 125 -16.06 -6.11 5.23
CA VAL A 125 -14.66 -5.77 4.91
C VAL A 125 -14.58 -5.19 3.50
N THR A 126 -13.69 -4.22 3.28
CA THR A 126 -13.31 -3.73 1.94
C THR A 126 -11.86 -4.08 1.64
N LEU A 127 -11.58 -4.51 0.41
CA LEU A 127 -10.23 -4.86 -0.07
C LEU A 127 -9.59 -3.74 -0.93
N GLN A 128 -10.27 -2.60 -1.06
CA GLN A 128 -9.83 -1.50 -1.92
C GLN A 128 -8.60 -0.71 -1.40
N PRO A 129 -8.41 -0.49 -0.08
CA PRO A 129 -7.23 0.24 0.40
C PRO A 129 -5.92 -0.49 0.09
N ALA A 130 -4.96 0.20 -0.53
CA ALA A 130 -3.69 -0.36 -1.00
C ALA A 130 -2.60 -0.45 0.09
N ALA A 131 -2.82 0.16 1.26
CA ALA A 131 -1.88 0.15 2.38
C ALA A 131 -2.61 0.43 3.71
N GLY A 132 -1.94 0.15 4.83
CA GLY A 132 -2.47 0.40 6.18
C GLY A 132 -2.96 1.83 6.39
N ALA A 133 -2.15 2.83 6.04
CA ALA A 133 -2.53 4.25 6.15
C ALA A 133 -3.76 4.62 5.30
N GLN A 134 -3.93 3.98 4.13
CA GLN A 134 -5.15 4.19 3.33
C GLN A 134 -6.36 3.50 3.98
N GLY A 135 -6.16 2.36 4.63
CA GLY A 135 -7.18 1.70 5.45
C GLY A 135 -7.63 2.58 6.62
N GLU A 136 -6.69 3.21 7.32
CA GLU A 136 -6.98 4.21 8.35
C GLU A 136 -7.82 5.35 7.79
N PHE A 137 -7.42 5.92 6.63
CA PHE A 137 -8.16 7.00 5.98
C PHE A 137 -9.59 6.58 5.59
N THR A 138 -9.75 5.39 5.01
CA THR A 138 -11.07 4.82 4.71
C THR A 138 -11.91 4.68 5.98
N GLY A 139 -11.34 4.16 7.07
CA GLY A 139 -12.03 4.01 8.35
C GLY A 139 -12.48 5.35 8.95
N VAL A 140 -11.60 6.36 8.95
CA VAL A 140 -11.94 7.71 9.43
C VAL A 140 -13.01 8.37 8.54
N MET A 141 -12.96 8.16 7.22
CA MET A 141 -13.99 8.66 6.32
C MET A 141 -15.34 7.95 6.51
N ILE A 142 -15.35 6.67 6.89
CA ILE A 142 -16.57 5.95 7.30
C ILE A 142 -17.13 6.55 8.60
N ILE A 143 -16.30 6.79 9.62
CA ILE A 143 -16.70 7.46 10.87
C ILE A 143 -17.31 8.83 10.56
N ARG A 144 -16.70 9.59 9.66
CA ARG A 144 -17.19 10.90 9.23
C ARG A 144 -18.55 10.81 8.53
N ALA A 145 -18.70 9.86 7.62
CA ALA A 145 -19.98 9.61 6.94
C ALA A 145 -21.07 9.20 7.94
N TYR A 146 -20.74 8.37 8.91
CA TYR A 146 -21.64 7.94 9.98
C TYR A 146 -22.17 9.12 10.80
N HIS A 147 -21.30 10.01 11.29
CA HIS A 147 -21.74 11.19 12.05
C HIS A 147 -22.59 12.14 11.20
N LYS A 148 -22.19 12.39 9.94
CA LYS A 148 -22.95 13.21 9.00
C LYS A 148 -24.34 12.65 8.71
N SER A 149 -24.46 11.33 8.57
CA SER A 149 -25.76 10.66 8.29
C SER A 149 -26.78 10.86 9.42
N ARG A 150 -26.31 11.11 10.65
CA ARG A 150 -27.14 11.38 11.83
C ARG A 150 -27.33 12.87 12.10
N GLY A 151 -26.81 13.75 11.24
CA GLY A 151 -26.79 15.20 11.46
C GLY A 151 -25.88 15.66 12.62
N ASP A 152 -24.98 14.80 13.11
CA ASP A 152 -24.14 15.07 14.28
C ASP A 152 -22.85 15.81 13.85
N THR A 153 -22.98 17.10 13.54
CA THR A 153 -21.89 17.92 12.99
C THR A 153 -20.91 18.44 14.04
N LYS A 154 -21.20 18.25 15.34
CA LYS A 154 -20.30 18.67 16.44
C LYS A 154 -19.12 17.72 16.65
N ARG A 155 -19.14 16.55 16.01
CA ARG A 155 -18.08 15.52 16.09
C ARG A 155 -16.88 15.97 15.25
N THR A 156 -15.92 16.62 15.88
CA THR A 156 -14.76 17.26 15.22
C THR A 156 -13.40 16.80 15.75
N LYS A 157 -13.35 15.93 16.76
CA LYS A 157 -12.10 15.43 17.36
C LYS A 157 -11.89 13.93 17.16
N ILE A 158 -10.66 13.50 16.93
CA ILE A 158 -10.23 12.10 17.05
C ILE A 158 -9.19 12.01 18.16
N LEU A 159 -9.42 11.06 19.08
CA LEU A 159 -8.48 10.77 20.16
C LEU A 159 -7.43 9.78 19.65
N VAL A 160 -6.16 10.05 19.97
CA VAL A 160 -5.01 9.23 19.54
C VAL A 160 -4.03 9.08 20.71
N PRO A 161 -3.64 7.87 21.14
CA PRO A 161 -2.60 7.69 22.15
C PRO A 161 -1.27 8.33 21.73
N ASP A 162 -0.47 8.78 22.69
CA ASP A 162 0.88 9.33 22.44
C ASP A 162 1.86 8.31 21.84
N SER A 163 1.61 7.02 22.02
CA SER A 163 2.36 5.89 21.45
C SER A 163 1.93 5.47 20.04
N ALA A 164 0.91 6.12 19.48
CA ALA A 164 0.36 5.75 18.17
C ALA A 164 1.38 5.92 17.03
N HIS A 165 1.23 5.11 15.99
CA HIS A 165 2.02 5.27 14.77
C HIS A 165 1.69 6.61 14.11
N GLY A 166 2.69 7.29 13.54
CA GLY A 166 2.54 8.65 12.99
C GLY A 166 1.50 8.79 11.86
N THR A 167 1.07 7.68 11.25
CA THR A 167 -0.02 7.66 10.28
C THR A 167 -1.37 8.01 10.90
N ASN A 168 -1.62 7.68 12.17
CA ASN A 168 -2.91 7.94 12.81
C ASN A 168 -3.24 9.44 12.95
N PRO A 169 -2.36 10.30 13.52
CA PRO A 169 -2.62 11.74 13.56
C PRO A 169 -2.62 12.37 12.16
N ALA A 170 -1.76 11.91 11.24
CA ALA A 170 -1.73 12.40 9.86
C ALA A 170 -3.06 12.14 9.14
N THR A 171 -3.58 10.92 9.22
CA THR A 171 -4.86 10.51 8.65
C THR A 171 -6.03 11.30 9.23
N SER A 172 -6.04 11.49 10.56
CA SER A 172 -7.09 12.24 11.25
C SER A 172 -7.14 13.70 10.77
N ALA A 173 -5.97 14.35 10.70
CA ALA A 173 -5.86 15.72 10.19
C ALA A 173 -6.26 15.83 8.71
N MET A 174 -5.79 14.91 7.85
CA MET A 174 -6.17 14.84 6.43
C MET A 174 -7.69 14.67 6.24
N SER A 175 -8.35 14.01 7.19
CA SER A 175 -9.80 13.78 7.16
C SER A 175 -10.62 14.96 7.69
N GLY A 176 -9.96 16.03 8.14
CA GLY A 176 -10.58 17.25 8.66
C GLY A 176 -10.96 17.19 10.14
N TYR A 177 -10.31 16.32 10.93
CA TYR A 177 -10.50 16.22 12.38
C TYR A 177 -9.37 16.91 13.13
N GLU A 178 -9.70 17.50 14.28
CA GLU A 178 -8.74 17.89 15.30
C GLU A 178 -8.20 16.63 15.99
N VAL A 179 -6.89 16.55 16.16
CA VAL A 179 -6.23 15.41 16.84
C VAL A 179 -6.00 15.78 18.29
N VAL A 180 -6.52 14.96 19.20
CA VAL A 180 -6.28 15.09 20.64
C VAL A 180 -5.46 13.91 21.13
N HIS A 181 -4.27 14.21 21.66
CA HIS A 181 -3.38 13.19 22.18
C HIS A 181 -3.79 12.74 23.58
N ILE A 182 -3.84 11.43 23.80
CA ILE A 182 -4.09 10.82 25.11
C ILE A 182 -2.77 10.28 25.66
N PRO A 183 -2.35 10.69 26.87
CA PRO A 183 -1.08 10.25 27.44
C PRO A 183 -1.13 8.78 27.84
N SER A 184 0.05 8.15 27.87
CA SER A 184 0.23 6.83 28.46
C SER A 184 0.36 6.88 30.00
N ASP A 185 -0.13 5.84 30.70
CA ASP A 185 0.06 5.61 32.12
C ASP A 185 1.51 5.19 32.44
N SER A 186 1.83 5.06 33.73
CA SER A 186 3.19 4.68 34.18
C SER A 186 3.63 3.26 33.76
N ARG A 187 2.73 2.46 33.18
CA ARG A 187 2.99 1.11 32.66
C ARG A 187 3.00 1.08 31.13
N GLY A 188 2.88 2.24 30.47
CA GLY A 188 2.83 2.36 29.01
C GLY A 188 1.48 1.97 28.39
N ASN A 189 0.40 1.87 29.17
CA ASN A 189 -0.95 1.69 28.64
C ASN A 189 -1.60 3.06 28.42
N VAL A 190 -2.77 3.12 27.79
CA VAL A 190 -3.56 4.35 27.73
C VAL A 190 -3.99 4.79 29.14
N ASP A 191 -3.77 6.05 29.51
CA ASP A 191 -4.32 6.63 30.75
C ASP A 191 -5.85 6.74 30.63
N ILE A 192 -6.54 5.89 31.40
CA ILE A 192 -8.01 5.79 31.37
C ILE A 192 -8.69 7.03 31.93
N GLU A 193 -8.09 7.74 32.90
CA GLU A 193 -8.67 8.96 33.45
C GLU A 193 -8.50 10.12 32.47
N ALA A 194 -7.35 10.23 31.81
CA ALA A 194 -7.15 11.19 30.74
C ALA A 194 -8.08 10.92 29.54
N LEU A 195 -8.25 9.65 29.15
CA LEU A 195 -9.19 9.25 28.11
C LEU A 195 -10.63 9.64 28.49
N ARG A 196 -11.06 9.33 29.72
CA ARG A 196 -12.39 9.69 30.23
C ARG A 196 -12.62 11.20 30.20
N ALA A 197 -11.62 11.99 30.59
CA ALA A 197 -11.70 13.45 30.57
C ALA A 197 -11.80 14.03 29.14
N ALA A 198 -11.16 13.39 28.16
CA ALA A 198 -11.19 13.82 26.76
C ALA A 198 -12.46 13.39 26.00
N CYS A 199 -13.19 12.38 26.50
CA CYS A 199 -14.43 11.88 25.91
C CYS A 199 -15.60 12.85 26.13
N ASP A 200 -15.70 13.86 25.27
CA ASP A 200 -16.79 14.84 25.24
C ASP A 200 -17.75 14.63 24.03
N GLU A 201 -18.73 15.52 23.89
CA GLU A 201 -19.71 15.51 22.80
C GLU A 201 -19.14 15.86 21.41
N THR A 202 -17.87 16.24 21.33
CA THR A 202 -17.16 16.59 20.09
C THR A 202 -16.27 15.46 19.58
N VAL A 203 -16.09 14.38 20.33
CA VAL A 203 -15.30 13.21 19.91
C VAL A 203 -16.03 12.41 18.84
N ALA A 204 -15.39 12.24 17.69
CA ALA A 204 -15.83 11.43 16.57
C ALA A 204 -15.37 9.96 16.66
N GLY A 205 -14.18 9.71 17.23
CA GLY A 205 -13.63 8.36 17.38
C GLY A 205 -12.31 8.33 18.15
N LEU A 206 -11.84 7.11 18.42
CA LEU A 206 -10.54 6.79 19.02
C LEU A 206 -9.79 5.86 18.07
N MET A 207 -8.55 6.20 17.73
CA MET A 207 -7.65 5.31 17.00
C MET A 207 -6.70 4.64 17.98
N LEU A 208 -6.72 3.32 18.05
CA LEU A 208 -5.98 2.54 19.04
C LEU A 208 -5.34 1.31 18.37
N THR A 209 -4.09 1.01 18.74
CA THR A 209 -3.41 -0.24 18.40
C THR A 209 -3.44 -1.15 19.62
N ASN A 210 -3.79 -2.43 19.43
CA ASN A 210 -3.81 -3.42 20.49
C ASN A 210 -3.27 -4.77 19.97
N PRO A 211 -2.16 -5.31 20.52
CA PRO A 211 -1.30 -4.70 21.55
C PRO A 211 -0.65 -3.39 21.09
N ASN A 212 -0.28 -2.53 22.04
CA ASN A 212 0.38 -1.24 21.78
C ASN A 212 1.90 -1.35 21.64
#